data_AF-A0A5K0WUG7-F1
#
_entry.id   AF-A0A5K0WUG7-F1
#
_cell.length_a   1.000
_cell.length_b   1.000
_cell.length_c   1.000
_cell.angle_alpha   90.00
_cell.angle_beta   90.00
_cell.angle_gamma   90.00
#
_symmetry.space_group_name_H-M   'P 1'
#
loop_
_entity.id
_entity.type
_entity.pdbx_description
1 polymer ?
#
loop_
_entity_poly.entity_id
_entity_poly.type
_entity_poly.pdbx_seq_one_letter_code
_entity_poly.pdbx_strand_id
1 'polypeptide(L)'
;NEPAIAVTVGSRRAASCYVLVEDYANYWIHRWMHSPWFYERFHSVHHEFTSPIGITANYGHWLDLLVLGLPTITGPAIVPCHILTFGV
;
A
#
# COMPACT_ATOMS: atom_id res chain seq x y z
N ASN A 1 -17.53 29.48 3.94
CA ASN A 1 -16.50 29.48 4.99
C ASN A 1 -15.18 28.98 4.41
N GLU A 2 -14.27 29.89 4.09
CA GLU A 2 -12.93 29.63 3.53
C GLU A 2 -12.11 28.53 4.26
N PRO A 3 -12.09 28.42 5.60
CA PRO A 3 -11.30 27.38 6.27
C PRO A 3 -11.78 25.94 5.98
N ALA A 4 -13.06 25.73 5.71
CA ALA A 4 -13.58 24.40 5.37
C ALA A 4 -13.08 23.94 3.99
N ILE A 5 -13.00 24.85 3.02
CA ILE A 5 -12.50 24.55 1.67
C ILE A 5 -11.00 24.25 1.69
N ALA A 6 -10.22 25.01 2.48
CA ALA A 6 -8.78 24.78 2.62
C ALA A 6 -8.46 23.41 3.23
N VAL A 7 -9.23 22.97 4.24
CA VAL A 7 -9.08 21.64 4.85
C VAL A 7 -9.42 20.52 3.85
N THR A 8 -10.53 20.64 3.11
CA THR A 8 -10.94 19.63 2.12
C THR A 8 -9.99 19.54 0.92
N VAL A 9 -9.43 20.67 0.45
CA VAL A 9 -8.45 20.65 -0.64
C VAL A 9 -7.10 20.10 -0.15
N GLY A 10 -6.70 20.45 1.07
CA GLY A 10 -5.50 19.90 1.71
C GLY A 10 -5.58 18.38 1.90
N SER A 11 -6.74 17.86 2.34
CA SER A 11 -6.95 16.42 2.53
C SER A 11 -6.95 15.64 1.23
N ARG A 12 -7.58 16.16 0.17
CA ARG A 12 -7.58 15.53 -1.16
C ARG A 12 -6.18 15.41 -1.76
N ARG A 13 -5.35 16.45 -1.61
CA ARG A 13 -3.96 16.42 -2.07
C ARG A 13 -3.12 15.41 -1.30
N ALA A 14 -3.30 15.33 0.01
CA ALA A 14 -2.65 14.32 0.83
C ALA A 14 -3.04 12.90 0.39
N ALA A 15 -4.35 12.62 0.23
CA ALA A 15 -4.83 11.33 -0.23
C ALA A 15 -4.24 10.92 -1.59
N SER A 16 -4.15 11.86 -2.55
CA SER A 16 -3.48 11.59 -3.83
C SER A 16 -2.00 11.23 -3.66
N CYS A 17 -1.26 11.97 -2.82
CA CYS A 17 0.13 11.63 -2.53
C CYS A 17 0.26 10.24 -1.91
N TYR A 18 -0.67 9.83 -1.04
CA TYR A 18 -0.58 8.56 -0.31
C TYR A 18 -0.78 7.41 -1.29
N VAL A 19 -1.83 7.48 -2.11
CA VAL A 19 -2.13 6.46 -3.13
C VAL A 19 -0.97 6.35 -4.13
N LEU A 20 -0.39 7.46 -4.57
CA LEU A 20 0.74 7.43 -5.51
C LEU A 20 2.00 6.81 -4.89
N VAL A 21 2.33 7.17 -3.64
CA VAL A 21 3.49 6.61 -2.94
C VAL A 21 3.27 5.12 -2.65
N GLU A 22 2.08 4.76 -2.17
CA GLU A 22 1.69 3.39 -1.87
C GLU A 22 1.74 2.51 -3.12
N ASP A 23 1.13 2.94 -4.22
CA ASP A 23 1.10 2.19 -5.49
C ASP A 23 2.51 2.00 -6.06
N TYR A 24 3.30 3.08 -6.11
CA TYR A 24 4.67 3.01 -6.60
C TYR A 24 5.55 2.08 -5.75
N ALA A 25 5.54 2.24 -4.43
CA ALA A 25 6.34 1.42 -3.53
C ALA A 25 5.90 -0.05 -3.54
N ASN A 26 4.58 -0.32 -3.52
CA ASN A 26 4.05 -1.68 -3.65
C ASN A 26 4.53 -2.36 -4.93
N TYR A 27 4.42 -1.67 -6.07
CA TYR A 27 4.83 -2.24 -7.35
C TYR A 27 6.29 -2.69 -7.33
N TRP A 28 7.20 -1.82 -6.87
CA TRP A 28 8.64 -2.13 -6.89
C TRP A 28 9.02 -3.21 -5.88
N ILE A 29 8.44 -3.18 -4.68
CA ILE A 29 8.69 -4.19 -3.65
C ILE A 29 8.15 -5.55 -4.10
N HIS A 30 6.92 -5.60 -4.60
CA HIS A 30 6.33 -6.81 -5.16
C HIS A 30 7.18 -7.38 -6.30
N ARG A 31 7.63 -6.52 -7.23
CA ARG A 31 8.54 -6.92 -8.31
C ARG A 31 9.86 -7.48 -7.79
N TRP A 32 10.41 -6.91 -6.71
CA TRP A 32 11.62 -7.42 -6.08
C TRP A 32 11.40 -8.77 -5.40
N MET A 33 10.23 -8.99 -4.78
CA MET A 33 9.85 -10.27 -4.18
C MET A 33 9.67 -11.39 -5.21
N HIS A 34 9.42 -11.05 -6.47
CA HIS A 34 9.48 -11.98 -7.60
C HIS A 34 10.90 -12.36 -8.05
N SER A 35 11.95 -11.84 -7.42
CA SER A 35 13.31 -12.33 -7.70
C SER A 35 13.45 -13.81 -7.25
N PRO A 36 14.33 -14.62 -7.89
CA PRO A 36 14.34 -16.07 -7.71
C PRO A 36 14.39 -16.53 -6.24
N TRP A 37 15.26 -15.89 -5.45
CA TRP A 37 15.44 -16.25 -4.05
C TRP A 37 14.24 -15.89 -3.17
N PHE A 38 13.69 -14.68 -3.33
CA PHE A 38 12.53 -14.25 -2.55
C PHE A 38 11.26 -15.00 -2.97
N TYR A 39 11.12 -15.28 -4.26
CA TYR A 39 10.00 -16.01 -4.81
C TYR A 39 9.91 -17.42 -4.25
N GLU A 40 10.99 -18.19 -4.38
CA GLU A 40 11.01 -19.58 -3.90
C GLU A 40 10.81 -19.69 -2.39
N ARG A 41 11.36 -18.74 -1.62
CA ARG A 41 11.37 -18.81 -0.15
C ARG A 41 10.10 -18.27 0.51
N PHE A 42 9.53 -17.20 -0.03
CA PHE A 42 8.47 -16.45 0.67
C PHE A 42 7.27 -16.19 -0.24
N HIS A 43 7.52 -15.74 -1.47
CA HIS A 43 6.45 -15.21 -2.33
C HIS A 43 5.67 -16.26 -3.13
N SER A 44 6.16 -17.49 -3.21
CA SER A 44 5.51 -18.59 -3.94
C SER A 44 4.15 -18.95 -3.37
N VAL A 45 3.97 -18.90 -2.04
CA VAL A 45 2.70 -19.19 -1.35
C VAL A 45 1.64 -18.14 -1.69
N HIS A 46 2.04 -16.89 -1.85
CA HIS A 46 1.13 -15.81 -2.27
C HIS A 46 0.57 -16.07 -3.68
N HIS A 47 1.34 -16.69 -4.56
CA HIS A 47 0.93 -17.05 -5.93
C HIS A 47 0.33 -18.46 -6.05
N GLU A 48 0.05 -19.14 -4.93
CA GLU A 48 -0.65 -20.45 -4.95
C GLU A 48 -2.06 -20.31 -5.56
N PHE A 49 -2.74 -19.21 -5.23
CA PHE A 49 -4.03 -18.86 -5.81
C PHE A 49 -3.86 -17.81 -6.90
N THR A 50 -4.13 -18.18 -8.15
CA THR A 50 -4.02 -17.28 -9.29
C THR A 50 -5.15 -16.25 -9.36
N SER A 51 -6.25 -16.49 -8.63
CA SER A 51 -7.40 -15.59 -8.59
C SER A 51 -7.08 -14.37 -7.71
N PRO A 52 -7.09 -13.14 -8.25
CA PRO A 52 -6.80 -11.92 -7.50
C PRO A 52 -8.07 -11.43 -6.80
N ILE A 53 -8.53 -12.16 -5.79
CA ILE A 53 -9.61 -11.71 -4.89
C ILE A 53 -8.99 -11.16 -3.61
N GLY A 54 -9.62 -10.16 -2.99
CA GLY A 54 -9.04 -9.50 -1.81
C GLY A 54 -8.69 -10.45 -0.66
N ILE A 55 -9.41 -11.57 -0.53
CA ILE A 55 -9.13 -12.61 0.48
C ILE A 55 -7.84 -13.37 0.15
N THR A 56 -7.61 -13.73 -1.11
CA THR A 56 -6.40 -14.46 -1.53
C THR A 56 -5.18 -13.55 -1.58
N ALA A 57 -5.34 -12.25 -1.80
CA ALA A 57 -4.24 -11.29 -1.72
C ALA A 57 -3.59 -11.24 -0.31
N ASN A 58 -4.35 -11.57 0.73
CA ASN A 58 -3.83 -11.67 2.11
C ASN A 58 -3.36 -13.08 2.46
N TYR A 59 -3.51 -14.05 1.55
CA TYR A 59 -2.97 -15.38 1.70
C TYR A 59 -1.52 -15.37 1.21
N GLY A 60 -0.59 -15.80 2.05
CA GLY A 60 0.82 -15.79 1.73
C GLY A 60 1.68 -16.05 2.95
N HIS A 61 2.99 -16.01 2.74
CA HIS A 61 3.94 -16.11 3.84
C HIS A 61 3.81 -14.87 4.73
N TRP A 62 3.97 -15.00 6.06
CA TRP A 62 3.86 -13.86 6.99
C TRP A 62 4.80 -12.70 6.63
N LEU A 63 5.96 -13.01 6.03
CA LEU A 63 6.88 -11.99 5.52
C LEU A 63 6.30 -11.21 4.35
N ASP A 64 5.51 -11.84 3.47
CA ASP A 64 4.86 -11.15 2.37
C ASP A 64 3.85 -10.13 2.89
N LEU A 65 3.05 -10.51 3.89
CA LEU A 65 2.11 -9.60 4.53
C LEU A 65 2.83 -8.41 5.18
N LEU A 66 3.97 -8.64 5.86
CA LEU A 66 4.73 -7.56 6.47
C LEU A 66 5.35 -6.64 5.41
N VAL A 67 6.03 -7.22 4.41
CA VAL A 67 6.81 -6.46 3.43
C VAL A 67 5.91 -5.71 2.44
N LEU A 68 4.85 -6.35 1.94
CA LEU A 68 3.85 -5.70 1.08
C LEU A 68 2.90 -4.77 1.87
N GLY A 69 2.84 -4.88 3.19
CA GLY A 69 2.09 -3.96 4.04
C GLY A 69 2.82 -2.64 4.37
N LEU A 70 4.15 -2.58 4.23
CA LEU A 70 4.94 -1.37 4.52
C LEU A 70 4.58 -0.15 3.65
N PRO A 71 4.35 -0.30 2.32
CA PRO A 71 3.92 0.81 1.46
C PRO A 71 2.67 1.53 1.95
N THR A 72 1.69 0.80 2.48
CA THR A 72 0.42 1.35 3.00
C THR A 72 0.64 2.31 4.18
N ILE A 73 1.71 2.11 4.96
CA ILE A 73 2.07 2.99 6.09
C ILE A 73 2.96 4.15 5.64
N THR A 74 3.69 3.98 4.53
CA THR A 74 4.70 4.93 4.07
C THR A 74 4.08 6.26 3.59
N GLY A 75 2.97 6.22 2.87
CA GLY A 75 2.25 7.44 2.43
C GLY A 75 1.83 8.33 3.60
N PRO A 76 1.06 7.81 4.59
CA PRO A 76 0.69 8.54 5.79
C PRO A 76 1.87 8.99 6.66
N ALA A 77 3.00 8.30 6.63
CA ALA A 77 4.19 8.67 7.40
C ALA A 77 4.94 9.90 6.85
N ILE A 78 4.86 10.15 5.54
CA ILE A 78 5.62 11.22 4.87
C ILE A 78 4.87 12.57 4.87
N VAL A 79 3.54 12.53 4.93
CA VAL A 79 2.69 13.72 4.86
C VAL A 79 1.87 13.83 6.14
N PRO A 80 1.98 14.93 6.90
CA PRO A 80 1.19 15.13 8.11
C PRO A 80 -0.26 15.47 7.75
N CYS A 81 -1.08 14.45 7.54
CA CYS A 81 -2.54 14.58 7.44
C CYS A 81 -3.21 13.50 8.30
N HIS A 82 -4.28 13.87 9.02
CA HIS A 82 -5.01 12.93 9.86
C HIS A 82 -5.55 11.78 9.01
N ILE A 83 -5.29 10.53 9.41
CA ILE A 83 -5.72 9.33 8.69
C ILE A 83 -7.24 9.29 8.46
N LEU A 84 -8.01 9.94 9.34
CA LEU A 84 -9.47 10.08 9.25
C LEU A 84 -9.93 10.95 8.07
N THR A 85 -9.05 11.77 7.49
CA THR A 85 -9.37 12.62 6.33
C THR A 85 -9.06 11.94 5.00
N PHE A 86 -8.53 10.71 5.02
CA PHE A 86 -8.25 9.90 3.83
C PHE A 86 -9.53 9.42 3.12
N GLY A 87 -10.67 9.38 3.81
CA GLY A 87 -11.93 8.80 3.33
C GLY A 87 -13.09 9.78 3.11
N VAL A 88 -12.84 11.09 2.94
CA VAL A 88 -13.89 12.12 2.72
C VAL A 88 -13.68 12.90 1.42
#